data_AF-A0A2S7VME5-F1
#
_entry.id   AF-A0A2S7VME5-F1
#
_cell.length_a   1.000
_cell.length_b   1.000
_cell.length_c   1.000
_cell.angle_alpha   90.00
_cell.angle_beta   90.00
_cell.angle_gamma   90.00
#
_symmetry.space_group_name_H-M   'P 1'
#
loop_
_entity.id
_entity.type
_entity.pdbx_description
1 polymer ?
#
loop_
_entity_poly.entity_id
_entity_poly.type
_entity_poly.pdbx_seq_one_letter_code
_entity_poly.pdbx_strand_id
1 'polypeptide(L)' 'MNQQQLETEDSGDKATEPSAEQNKLRDAYVKERTYLEVVEIELNRSKIIMIDEQGRKKRVPILPEH' A
#
# COMPACT_ATOMS: atom_id res chain seq x y z
N MET A 1 -29.15 50.17 4.55
CA MET A 1 -29.38 48.92 3.79
C MET A 1 -28.02 48.39 3.38
N ASN A 2 -27.68 47.19 3.86
CA ASN A 2 -26.37 46.58 3.75
C ASN A 2 -26.06 46.17 2.30
N GLN A 3 -25.00 46.72 1.73
CA GLN A 3 -24.32 46.10 0.61
C GLN A 3 -23.33 45.07 1.19
N GLN A 4 -23.69 43.80 1.08
CA GLN A 4 -22.75 42.70 1.25
C GLN A 4 -21.90 42.65 -0.01
N GLN A 5 -20.64 43.07 0.10
CA GLN A 5 -19.61 42.65 -0.84
C GLN A 5 -19.26 41.21 -0.47
N LEU A 6 -19.66 40.26 -1.32
CA LEU A 6 -19.07 38.93 -1.32
C LEU A 6 -17.62 39.10 -1.78
N GLU A 7 -16.71 39.13 -0.82
CA GLU A 7 -15.32 38.81 -1.06
C GLU A 7 -15.28 37.31 -1.37
N THR A 8 -15.34 37.00 -2.66
CA THR A 8 -14.88 35.71 -3.17
C THR A 8 -13.39 35.66 -2.85
N GLU A 9 -13.06 35.11 -1.69
CA GLU A 9 -11.71 34.62 -1.43
C GLU A 9 -11.47 33.54 -2.49
N ASP A 10 -10.83 33.96 -3.58
CA ASP A 10 -10.07 33.09 -4.47
C ASP A 10 -9.11 32.34 -3.57
N SER A 11 -9.58 31.19 -3.07
CA SER A 11 -8.82 30.18 -2.38
C SER A 11 -7.92 29.58 -3.45
N GLY A 12 -6.95 30.40 -3.89
CA GLY A 12 -5.91 29.99 -4.79
C GLY A 12 -5.36 28.73 -4.19
N ASP A 13 -5.46 27.67 -4.99
CA ASP A 13 -4.77 26.40 -4.80
C ASP A 13 -3.27 26.71 -4.80
N LYS A 14 -2.79 27.30 -3.69
CA LYS A 14 -1.39 27.30 -3.35
C LYS A 14 -1.11 25.86 -3.01
N ALA A 15 -0.73 25.11 -4.05
CA ALA A 15 0.04 23.89 -3.94
C ALA A 15 1.17 24.17 -2.94
N THR A 16 0.90 23.90 -1.68
CA THR A 16 1.86 24.06 -0.61
C THR A 16 2.75 22.85 -0.78
N GLU A 17 4.01 23.11 -1.13
CA GLU A 17 5.01 22.06 -1.26
C GLU A 17 4.92 21.13 -0.04
N PRO A 18 4.78 19.81 -0.26
CA PRO A 18 4.57 18.88 0.83
C PRO A 18 5.72 19.00 1.84
N SER A 19 5.36 18.98 3.12
CA SER A 19 6.35 19.04 4.19
C SER A 19 7.30 17.85 4.10
N ALA A 20 8.50 17.96 4.68
CA ALA A 20 9.46 16.86 4.72
C ALA A 20 8.86 15.58 5.35
N GLU A 21 7.98 15.74 6.35
CA GLU A 21 7.28 14.62 6.98
C GLU A 21 6.25 13.98 6.04
N GLN A 22 5.48 14.78 5.29
CA GLN A 22 4.52 14.30 4.30
C GLN A 22 5.22 13.52 3.19
N ASN A 23 6.38 14.02 2.72
CA ASN A 23 7.20 13.32 1.73
C ASN A 23 7.74 11.99 2.29
N LYS A 24 8.26 11.99 3.52
CA LYS A 24 8.73 10.77 4.18
C LYS A 24 7.64 9.70 4.32
N LEU A 25 6.44 10.10 4.72
CA LEU A 25 5.29 9.19 4.84
C LEU A 25 4.87 8.65 3.48
N ARG A 26 4.83 9.51 2.45
CA ARG A 26 4.53 9.10 1.08
C ARG A 26 5.55 8.09 0.57
N ASP A 27 6.84 8.36 0.75
CA ASP A 27 7.91 7.48 0.30
C ASP A 27 7.87 6.13 1.03
N ALA A 28 7.61 6.15 2.35
CA ALA A 28 7.42 4.93 3.13
C ALA A 28 6.23 4.11 2.63
N TYR A 29 5.10 4.75 2.36
CA TYR A 29 3.91 4.08 1.82
C TYR A 29 4.18 3.46 0.44
N VAL A 30 4.77 4.23 -0.49
CA VAL A 30 5.06 3.74 -1.85
C VAL A 30 6.02 2.55 -1.78
N LYS A 31 7.05 2.64 -0.93
CA LYS A 31 8.00 1.55 -0.70
C LYS A 31 7.29 0.31 -0.18
N GLU A 32 6.50 0.44 0.89
CA GLU A 32 5.84 -0.70 1.52
C GLU A 32 4.80 -1.35 0.60
N ARG A 33 4.03 -0.54 -0.13
CA ARG A 33 3.09 -1.05 -1.15
C ARG A 33 3.80 -1.89 -2.20
N THR A 34 4.92 -1.38 -2.72
CA THR A 34 5.71 -2.10 -3.74
C THR A 34 6.30 -3.40 -3.18
N TYR A 35 6.76 -3.38 -1.93
CA TYR A 35 7.26 -4.58 -1.26
C TYR A 35 6.15 -5.63 -1.07
N LEU A 36 4.98 -5.21 -0.60
CA LEU A 36 3.81 -6.08 -0.41
C LEU A 36 3.38 -6.75 -1.72
N GLU A 37 3.30 -5.98 -2.82
CA GLU A 37 2.95 -6.50 -4.15
C GLU A 37 3.90 -7.64 -4.58
N VAL A 38 5.21 -7.46 -4.38
CA VAL A 38 6.20 -8.49 -4.71
C VAL A 38 6.02 -9.73 -3.83
N VAL A 39 5.86 -9.54 -2.52
CA VAL A 39 5.67 -10.64 -1.56
C VAL A 39 4.41 -11.44 -1.88
N GLU A 40 3.31 -10.79 -2.21
CA GLU A 40 2.06 -11.47 -2.59
C GLU A 40 2.21 -12.29 -3.87
N ILE A 41 2.92 -11.77 -4.88
CA ILE A 41 3.23 -12.52 -6.10
C ILE A 41 4.08 -13.76 -5.78
N GLU A 42 5.11 -13.61 -4.95
CA GLU A 42 6.00 -14.70 -4.56
C GLU A 42 5.27 -15.78 -3.76
N LEU A 43 4.43 -15.39 -2.79
CA LEU A 43 3.60 -16.31 -2.02
C LEU A 43 2.62 -17.08 -2.92
N ASN A 44 1.95 -16.39 -3.85
CA ASN A 44 1.03 -17.01 -4.79
C ASN A 44 1.72 -18.02 -5.74
N ARG A 45 2.97 -17.76 -6.11
CA ARG A 45 3.77 -18.69 -6.94
C ARG A 45 4.39 -19.83 -6.13
N SER A 46 4.60 -19.64 -4.84
CA SER A 46 5.24 -20.60 -3.95
C SER A 46 4.36 -21.84 -3.71
N LYS A 47 5.01 -23.00 -3.55
CA LYS A 47 4.35 -24.28 -3.29
C LYS A 47 5.13 -25.06 -2.26
N ILE A 48 4.47 -25.41 -1.16
CA ILE A 48 5.04 -26.31 -0.15
C ILE A 48 4.54 -27.72 -0.44
N ILE A 49 5.47 -28.65 -0.63
CA ILE A 49 5.20 -30.08 -0.79
C ILE A 49 5.81 -30.83 0.39
N MET A 50 4.98 -31.55 1.13
CA MET A 50 5.41 -32.46 2.19
C MET A 50 5.57 -33.87 1.62
N ILE A 51 6.64 -34.56 1.99
CA ILE A 51 6.91 -35.96 1.62
C ILE A 51 6.88 -36.78 2.90
N ASP A 52 6.04 -37.81 2.95
CA ASP A 52 6.00 -38.73 4.10
C ASP A 52 7.04 -39.85 4.00
N GLU A 53 7.12 -40.68 5.04
CA GLU A 53 8.07 -41.80 5.15
C GLU A 53 7.92 -42.84 4.04
N GLN A 54 6.73 -42.91 3.41
CA GLN A 54 6.45 -43.80 2.28
C GLN A 54 6.71 -43.11 0.92
N GLY A 55 7.23 -41.88 0.93
CA GLY A 55 7.54 -41.09 -0.27
C GLY A 55 6.33 -40.41 -0.91
N ARG A 56 5.16 -40.41 -0.27
CA ARG A 56 3.95 -39.80 -0.82
C ARG A 56 3.98 -38.29 -0.66
N LYS A 57 3.64 -37.59 -1.74
CA LYS A 57 3.64 -36.12 -1.81
C LYS A 57 2.27 -35.57 -1.43
N LYS A 58 2.23 -34.61 -0.50
CA LYS A 58 1.04 -33.83 -0.14
C LYS A 58 1.31 -32.34 -0.30
N ARG A 59 0.39 -31.63 -0.97
CA ARG A 59 0.48 -30.16 -1.10
C ARG A 59 -0.03 -29.51 0.18
N VAL A 60 0.76 -28.58 0.72
CA VAL A 60 0.37 -27.76 1.86
C VAL A 60 -0.03 -26.38 1.34
N PRO A 61 -1.25 -25.89 1.65
CA PRO A 61 -1.66 -24.55 1.28
C PRO A 61 -0.87 -23.52 2.10
N ILE A 62 -0.45 -22.43 1.45
CA ILE A 62 0.06 -21.24 2.13
C ILE A 62 -1.16 -20.34 2.27
N LEU A 63 -1.72 -20.26 3.49
CA LEU A 63 -2.75 -19.28 3.80
C LEU A 63 -2.02 -18.02 4.28
N PRO A 64 -2.13 -16.89 3.57
CA PRO A 64 -1.66 -15.64 4.13
C PRO A 64 -2.55 -15.29 5.34
N GLU A 65 -1.94 -15.16 6.51
CA GLU A 65 -2.61 -14.51 7.65
C GLU A 65 -2.63 -13.00 7.34
N HIS A 66 -3.84 -12.44 7.23
CA HIS A 66 -4.07 -11.01 7.05
C HIS A 66 -4.85 -10.48 8.25
#